data_AF-A0A354Q7L2-F1
#
_entry.id   AF-A0A354Q7L2-F1
#
_cell.length_a   1.000
_cell.length_b   1.000
_cell.length_c   1.000
_cell.angle_alpha   90.00
_cell.angle_beta   90.00
_cell.angle_gamma   90.00
#
_symmetry.space_group_name_H-M   'P 1'
#
loop_
_entity.id
_entity.type
_entity.pdbx_description
1 polymer ?
#
loop_
_entity_poly.entity_id
_entity_poly.type
_entity_poly.pdbx_seq_one_letter_code
_entity_poly.pdbx_strand_id
1 'polypeptide(L)'
;TDQRFIFLPGKPSQLLLNNQLVPSQHVYSLALQIGYSELKIRKRLRTSPHKQFDSFDQVMDNFRASYFAGALMLNRNQVKEELKEIFQSETWNGDAILELLKHHEVTPETFLHRLSQILPGLFKITELHYFRFEHLVGKNEIRLTKELNMPRTLVPSGVRLKEHHCRRWLPVSLLKILEEEQLKGNPNKILIRTQRAQFVESGDEVLFISIAHALRLRSKMNRCVSLGLRIDNALKRKVKFLNDPQIPVEKVNQTCERCPLDNSQCSERTAPPSVFIQEKKEELMNRTLKKLVTDYRTKNLKI
;
A
#
# COMPACT_ATOMS: atom_id res chain seq x y z
N THR A 1 22.45 -14.21 -5.85
CA THR A 1 22.53 -12.79 -5.46
C THR A 1 21.14 -12.19 -5.52
N ASP A 2 20.81 -11.17 -4.71
CA ASP A 2 19.47 -10.54 -4.72
C ASP A 2 19.24 -9.56 -5.89
N GLN A 3 20.21 -9.45 -6.79
CA GLN A 3 20.15 -8.57 -7.95
C GLN A 3 19.18 -9.16 -8.99
N ARG A 4 18.29 -8.32 -9.50
CA ARG A 4 17.31 -8.63 -10.53
C ARG A 4 17.90 -8.46 -11.93
N PHE A 5 18.64 -7.35 -12.13
CA PHE A 5 19.36 -7.09 -13.37
C PHE A 5 20.65 -6.31 -13.10
N ILE A 6 21.58 -6.40 -14.06
CA ILE A 6 22.76 -5.55 -14.17
C ILE A 6 22.83 -5.00 -15.60
N PHE A 7 22.84 -3.68 -15.75
CA PHE A 7 23.04 -3.01 -17.02
C PHE A 7 24.52 -2.64 -17.19
N LEU A 8 25.15 -3.22 -18.21
CA LEU A 8 26.53 -2.97 -18.58
C LEU A 8 26.56 -1.96 -19.74
N PRO A 9 27.06 -0.73 -19.51
CA PRO A 9 27.24 0.23 -20.60
C PRO A 9 28.34 -0.28 -21.54
N GLY A 10 28.14 -0.13 -22.85
CA GLY A 10 29.06 -0.61 -23.88
C GLY A 10 28.52 -0.43 -25.28
N LYS A 11 29.26 -0.91 -26.28
CA LYS A 11 28.84 -1.02 -27.68
C LYS A 11 29.09 -2.46 -28.17
N PRO A 12 28.10 -3.36 -28.13
CA PRO A 12 26.72 -3.13 -27.68
C PRO A 12 26.60 -3.05 -26.16
N SER A 13 25.61 -2.31 -25.66
CA SER A 13 25.22 -2.36 -24.25
C SER A 13 24.56 -3.69 -23.95
N GLN A 14 24.76 -4.22 -22.74
CA GLN A 14 24.21 -5.52 -22.33
C GLN A 14 23.33 -5.37 -21.09
N LEU A 15 22.22 -6.11 -21.04
CA LEU A 15 21.39 -6.25 -19.86
C LEU A 15 21.45 -7.69 -19.38
N LEU A 16 22.12 -7.90 -18.24
CA LEU A 16 22.17 -9.20 -17.59
C LEU A 16 20.94 -9.35 -16.69
N LEU A 17 20.20 -10.43 -16.87
CA LEU A 17 18.99 -10.75 -16.11
C LEU A 17 19.25 -11.93 -15.17
N ASN A 18 18.73 -11.86 -13.95
CA ASN A 18 18.83 -12.98 -13.02
C ASN A 18 17.88 -14.11 -13.43
N ASN A 19 18.42 -15.29 -13.74
CA ASN A 19 17.65 -16.47 -14.19
C ASN A 19 16.70 -17.07 -13.14
N GLN A 20 16.82 -16.66 -11.87
CA GLN A 20 15.92 -17.10 -10.79
C GLN A 20 14.59 -16.33 -10.75
N LEU A 21 14.48 -15.24 -11.52
CA LEU A 21 13.26 -14.44 -11.64
C LEU A 21 12.23 -15.12 -12.54
N VAL A 22 10.96 -14.78 -12.31
CA VAL A 22 9.87 -15.21 -13.20
C VAL A 22 9.83 -14.33 -14.46
N PRO A 23 9.22 -14.81 -15.57
CA PRO A 23 9.17 -14.07 -16.84
C PRO A 23 8.67 -12.63 -16.69
N SER A 24 7.60 -12.40 -15.91
CA SER A 24 7.06 -11.05 -15.65
C SER A 24 8.07 -10.07 -15.06
N GLN A 25 9.01 -10.57 -14.24
CA GLN A 25 10.07 -9.74 -13.66
C GLN A 25 11.21 -9.47 -14.65
N HIS A 26 11.46 -10.37 -15.60
CA HIS A 26 12.36 -10.11 -16.74
C HIS A 26 11.75 -9.05 -17.65
N VAL A 27 10.48 -9.20 -18.02
CA VAL A 27 9.74 -8.22 -18.84
C VAL A 27 9.75 -6.85 -18.18
N TYR A 28 9.49 -6.75 -16.87
CA TYR A 28 9.58 -5.48 -16.15
C TYR A 28 10.99 -4.87 -16.22
N SER A 29 12.04 -5.68 -16.08
CA SER A 29 13.43 -5.20 -16.13
C SER A 29 13.78 -4.66 -17.52
N LEU A 30 13.32 -5.33 -18.58
CA LEU A 30 13.46 -4.87 -19.96
C LEU A 30 12.68 -3.57 -20.20
N ALA A 31 11.39 -3.54 -19.83
CA ALA A 31 10.51 -2.38 -19.97
C ALA A 31 11.07 -1.14 -19.26
N LEU A 32 11.67 -1.33 -18.07
CA LEU A 32 12.35 -0.25 -17.34
C LEU A 32 13.55 0.31 -18.11
N GLN A 33 14.37 -0.56 -18.72
CA GLN A 33 15.53 -0.14 -19.51
C GLN A 33 15.14 0.52 -20.83
N ILE A 34 14.07 0.05 -21.48
CA ILE A 34 13.45 0.72 -22.63
C ILE A 34 12.98 2.11 -22.20
N GLY A 35 12.27 2.22 -21.07
CA GLY A 35 11.81 3.51 -20.53
C GLY A 35 12.95 4.51 -20.30
N TYR A 36 14.09 4.06 -19.77
CA TYR A 36 15.27 4.92 -19.65
C TYR A 36 15.79 5.44 -21.00
N SER A 37 15.71 4.62 -22.05
CA SER A 37 16.15 5.00 -23.41
C SER A 37 15.16 5.93 -24.09
N GLU A 38 13.87 5.58 -24.10
CA GLU A 38 12.81 6.37 -24.74
C GLU A 38 12.63 7.74 -24.10
N LEU A 39 12.73 7.82 -22.77
CA LEU A 39 12.64 9.08 -22.03
C LEU A 39 13.96 9.90 -22.06
N LYS A 40 15.00 9.40 -22.76
CA LYS A 40 16.33 10.03 -22.87
C LYS A 40 16.99 10.31 -21.51
N ILE A 41 16.73 9.45 -20.52
CA ILE A 41 17.30 9.56 -19.18
C ILE A 41 18.75 9.07 -19.21
N ARG A 42 19.68 9.97 -18.91
CA ARG A 42 21.13 9.68 -18.94
C ARG A 42 21.60 8.92 -17.69
N LYS A 43 21.15 9.33 -16.51
CA LYS A 43 21.54 8.72 -15.22
C LYS A 43 20.62 7.54 -14.85
N ARG A 44 20.60 6.52 -15.71
CA ARG A 44 19.80 5.31 -15.46
C ARG A 44 20.39 4.45 -14.35
N LEU A 45 19.52 3.73 -13.64
CA LEU A 45 19.95 2.73 -12.68
C LEU A 45 20.58 1.54 -13.39
N ARG A 46 21.79 1.18 -12.94
CA ARG A 46 22.54 0.04 -13.49
C ARG A 46 22.21 -1.28 -12.82
N THR A 47 21.64 -1.25 -11.62
CA THR A 47 21.37 -2.44 -10.82
C THR A 47 20.02 -2.31 -10.14
N SER A 48 19.41 -3.44 -9.81
CA SER A 48 18.16 -3.49 -9.04
C SER A 48 18.18 -4.70 -8.13
N PRO A 49 17.84 -4.60 -6.82
CA PRO A 49 17.44 -3.39 -6.14
C PRO A 49 18.60 -2.42 -5.99
N HIS A 50 18.31 -1.14 -6.22
CA HIS A 50 19.25 -0.04 -6.03
C HIS A 50 19.11 0.52 -4.61
N LYS A 51 20.22 0.65 -3.89
CA LYS A 51 20.20 0.97 -2.46
C LYS A 51 20.32 2.46 -2.15
N GLN A 52 21.00 3.23 -2.99
CA GLN A 52 21.36 4.61 -2.70
C GLN A 52 21.16 5.47 -3.94
N PHE A 53 20.39 6.54 -3.81
CA PHE A 53 20.23 7.52 -4.87
C PHE A 53 21.12 8.72 -4.56
N ASP A 54 21.80 9.23 -5.59
CA ASP A 54 22.76 10.34 -5.48
C ASP A 54 22.04 11.71 -5.47
N SER A 55 20.83 11.78 -6.00
CA SER A 55 20.06 13.04 -6.13
C SER A 55 18.57 12.80 -6.25
N PHE A 56 17.78 13.84 -5.98
CA PHE A 56 16.33 13.83 -6.20
C PHE A 56 15.99 13.58 -7.68
N ASP A 57 16.74 14.16 -8.61
CA ASP A 57 16.53 13.98 -10.05
C ASP A 57 16.65 12.50 -10.44
N GLN A 58 17.61 11.77 -9.88
CA GLN A 58 17.76 10.34 -10.14
C GLN A 58 16.56 9.54 -9.59
N VAL A 59 16.00 9.93 -8.44
CA VAL A 59 14.78 9.32 -7.90
C VAL A 59 13.60 9.59 -8.83
N MET A 60 13.43 10.84 -9.29
CA MET A 60 12.36 11.25 -10.18
C MET A 60 12.46 10.57 -11.55
N ASP A 61 13.66 10.50 -12.13
CA ASP A 61 13.91 9.83 -13.40
C ASP A 61 13.63 8.33 -13.29
N ASN A 62 14.06 7.66 -12.22
CA ASN A 62 13.71 6.26 -11.98
C ASN A 62 12.20 6.08 -11.79
N PHE A 63 11.51 7.02 -11.15
CA PHE A 63 10.05 7.01 -11.04
C PHE A 63 9.38 7.13 -12.42
N ARG A 64 9.85 8.04 -13.28
CA ARG A 64 9.34 8.22 -14.66
C ARG A 64 9.58 6.97 -15.52
N ALA A 65 10.77 6.38 -15.45
CA ALA A 65 11.06 5.12 -16.14
C ALA A 65 10.21 3.95 -15.62
N SER A 66 9.97 3.89 -14.30
CA SER A 66 9.08 2.87 -13.70
C SER A 66 7.62 3.08 -14.10
N TYR A 67 7.16 4.34 -14.21
CA TYR A 67 5.84 4.67 -14.75
C TYR A 67 5.71 4.22 -16.20
N PHE A 68 6.73 4.49 -17.03
CA PHE A 68 6.78 4.02 -18.42
C PHE A 68 6.68 2.50 -18.49
N ALA A 69 7.48 1.78 -17.71
CA ALA A 69 7.47 0.31 -17.69
C ALA A 69 6.09 -0.25 -17.32
N GLY A 70 5.46 0.29 -16.26
CA GLY A 70 4.11 -0.10 -15.88
C GLY A 70 3.07 0.24 -16.95
N ALA A 71 3.20 1.37 -17.64
CA ALA A 71 2.30 1.75 -18.73
C ALA A 71 2.47 0.88 -19.99
N LEU A 72 3.68 0.39 -20.25
CA LEU A 72 3.97 -0.53 -21.35
C LEU A 72 3.41 -1.93 -21.07
N MET A 73 3.57 -2.42 -19.84
CA MET A 73 3.10 -3.75 -19.43
C MET A 73 1.58 -3.82 -19.23
N LEU A 74 0.95 -2.71 -18.83
CA LEU A 74 -0.48 -2.65 -18.53
C LEU A 74 -1.13 -1.53 -19.35
N ASN A 75 -1.71 -1.94 -20.49
CA ASN A 75 -2.37 -1.04 -21.40
C ASN A 75 -3.57 -0.36 -20.72
N ARG A 76 -3.60 0.97 -20.79
CA ARG A 76 -4.62 1.77 -20.11
C ARG A 76 -6.06 1.44 -20.56
N ASN A 77 -6.26 1.14 -21.83
CA ASN A 77 -7.60 0.92 -22.39
C ASN A 77 -8.12 -0.47 -22.05
N GLN A 78 -7.27 -1.50 -22.10
CA GLN A 78 -7.64 -2.87 -21.68
C GLN A 78 -8.00 -2.90 -20.19
N VAL A 79 -7.09 -2.42 -19.34
CA VAL A 79 -7.28 -2.38 -17.89
C VAL A 79 -8.50 -1.56 -17.48
N LYS A 80 -8.86 -0.53 -18.25
CA LYS A 80 -10.08 0.26 -17.99
C LYS A 80 -11.34 -0.60 -18.07
N GLU A 81 -11.49 -1.39 -19.12
CA GLU A 81 -12.71 -2.19 -19.30
C GLU A 81 -12.73 -3.38 -18.31
N GLU A 82 -11.58 -4.03 -18.08
CA GLU A 82 -11.44 -5.10 -17.08
C GLU A 82 -11.78 -4.64 -15.64
N LEU A 83 -11.29 -3.47 -15.23
CA LEU A 83 -11.63 -2.91 -13.92
C LEU A 83 -13.09 -2.47 -13.83
N LYS A 84 -13.65 -2.02 -14.95
CA LYS A 84 -15.07 -1.67 -15.00
C LYS A 84 -15.92 -2.92 -14.76
N GLU A 85 -15.58 -4.05 -15.36
CA GLU A 85 -16.25 -5.33 -15.10
C GLU A 85 -16.16 -5.71 -13.62
N ILE A 86 -14.96 -5.69 -13.03
CA ILE A 86 -14.76 -5.98 -11.60
C ILE A 86 -15.59 -5.04 -10.71
N PHE A 87 -15.55 -3.73 -10.98
CA PHE A 87 -16.28 -2.74 -10.18
C PHE A 87 -17.80 -2.80 -10.38
N GLN A 88 -18.28 -3.31 -11.51
CA GLN A 88 -19.71 -3.49 -11.77
C GLN A 88 -20.26 -4.85 -11.30
N SER A 89 -19.41 -5.74 -10.80
CA SER A 89 -19.85 -6.96 -10.10
C SER A 89 -20.51 -6.62 -8.77
N GLU A 90 -21.62 -7.29 -8.45
CA GLU A 90 -22.32 -7.16 -7.15
C GLU A 90 -21.61 -7.93 -6.03
N THR A 91 -20.78 -8.91 -6.39
CA THR A 91 -20.00 -9.72 -5.46
C THR A 91 -18.51 -9.57 -5.71
N TRP A 92 -17.75 -9.64 -4.63
CA TRP A 92 -16.29 -9.61 -4.67
C TRP A 92 -15.75 -10.96 -5.13
N ASN A 93 -14.88 -10.93 -6.15
CA ASN A 93 -14.15 -12.11 -6.61
C ASN A 93 -12.64 -11.81 -6.68
N GLY A 94 -11.88 -12.39 -5.74
CA GLY A 94 -10.43 -12.27 -5.72
C GLY A 94 -9.74 -12.99 -6.90
N ASP A 95 -10.36 -14.04 -7.44
CA ASP A 95 -9.80 -14.82 -8.55
C ASP A 95 -9.82 -14.03 -9.86
N ALA A 96 -10.78 -13.13 -10.06
CA ALA A 96 -10.79 -12.22 -11.21
C ALA A 96 -9.51 -11.35 -11.25
N ILE A 97 -9.03 -10.88 -10.08
CA ILE A 97 -7.76 -10.15 -10.02
C ILE A 97 -6.57 -11.08 -10.29
N LEU A 98 -6.62 -12.34 -9.81
CA LEU A 98 -5.57 -13.32 -10.10
C LEU A 98 -5.47 -13.60 -11.60
N GLU A 99 -6.60 -13.68 -12.29
CA GLU A 99 -6.69 -13.83 -13.74
C GLU A 99 -6.09 -12.63 -14.46
N LEU A 100 -6.38 -11.39 -14.04
CA LEU A 100 -5.74 -10.20 -14.60
C LEU A 100 -4.23 -10.19 -14.43
N LEU A 101 -3.72 -10.61 -13.25
CA LEU A 101 -2.28 -10.72 -13.03
C LEU A 101 -1.61 -11.71 -14.01
N LYS A 102 -2.29 -12.84 -14.28
CA LYS A 102 -1.83 -13.87 -15.22
C LYS A 102 -1.93 -13.38 -16.66
N HIS A 103 -3.06 -12.77 -17.04
CA HIS A 103 -3.34 -12.30 -18.39
C HIS A 103 -2.32 -11.25 -18.85
N HIS A 104 -2.03 -10.27 -17.98
CA HIS A 104 -1.04 -9.21 -18.28
C HIS A 104 0.40 -9.60 -17.94
N GLU A 105 0.63 -10.82 -17.45
CA GLU A 105 1.93 -11.30 -16.98
C GLU A 105 2.66 -10.27 -16.08
N VAL A 106 1.96 -9.75 -15.06
CA VAL A 106 2.49 -8.71 -14.16
C VAL A 106 2.58 -9.19 -12.73
N THR A 107 3.50 -8.61 -11.97
CA THR A 107 3.56 -8.85 -10.52
C THR A 107 2.46 -8.07 -9.79
N PRO A 108 2.02 -8.52 -8.60
CA PRO A 108 1.07 -7.78 -7.77
C PRO A 108 1.45 -6.31 -7.56
N GLU A 109 2.74 -6.04 -7.35
CA GLU A 109 3.21 -4.67 -7.12
C GLU A 109 3.14 -3.82 -8.37
N THR A 110 3.46 -4.38 -9.54
CA THR A 110 3.34 -3.67 -10.82
C THR A 110 1.88 -3.35 -11.11
N PHE A 111 0.99 -4.32 -10.89
CA PHE A 111 -0.44 -4.18 -11.07
C PHE A 111 -1.04 -3.09 -10.17
N LEU A 112 -0.96 -3.23 -8.84
CA LEU A 112 -1.58 -2.26 -7.93
C LEU A 112 -0.93 -0.86 -8.00
N HIS A 113 0.38 -0.78 -8.26
CA HIS A 113 1.03 0.51 -8.46
C HIS A 113 0.60 1.17 -9.78
N ARG A 114 0.31 0.40 -10.82
CA ARG A 114 -0.29 0.94 -12.04
C ARG A 114 -1.72 1.39 -11.79
N LEU A 115 -2.51 0.62 -11.04
CA LEU A 115 -3.88 0.98 -10.67
C LEU A 115 -3.92 2.34 -9.96
N SER A 116 -3.04 2.57 -8.97
CA SER A 116 -2.98 3.85 -8.26
C SER A 116 -2.71 5.06 -9.16
N GLN A 117 -2.10 4.84 -10.34
CA GLN A 117 -1.83 5.90 -11.32
C GLN A 117 -2.99 6.14 -12.29
N ILE A 118 -3.75 5.09 -12.65
CA ILE A 118 -4.80 5.19 -13.67
C ILE A 118 -6.18 5.50 -13.08
N LEU A 119 -6.46 5.08 -11.84
CA LEU A 119 -7.75 5.28 -11.18
C LEU A 119 -8.15 6.77 -11.04
N PRO A 120 -7.25 7.70 -10.68
CA PRO A 120 -7.60 9.12 -10.63
C PRO A 120 -8.02 9.67 -11.99
N GLY A 121 -7.32 9.29 -13.06
CA GLY A 121 -7.57 9.80 -14.41
C GLY A 121 -8.79 9.17 -15.09
N LEU A 122 -8.94 7.85 -14.99
CA LEU A 122 -9.99 7.08 -15.68
C LEU A 122 -11.30 7.02 -14.90
N PHE A 123 -11.22 6.80 -13.59
CA PHE A 123 -12.39 6.56 -12.75
C PHE A 123 -12.70 7.72 -11.83
N LYS A 124 -11.90 8.81 -11.83
CA LYS A 124 -12.05 9.94 -10.91
C LYS A 124 -12.08 9.47 -9.45
N ILE A 125 -11.25 8.49 -9.11
CA ILE A 125 -11.02 8.01 -7.75
C ILE A 125 -9.68 8.61 -7.32
N THR A 126 -9.72 9.75 -6.66
CA THR A 126 -8.53 10.53 -6.28
C THR A 126 -8.08 10.25 -4.85
N GLU A 127 -9.01 9.85 -3.99
CA GLU A 127 -8.76 9.52 -2.59
C GLU A 127 -8.28 8.07 -2.47
N LEU A 128 -7.00 7.86 -2.77
CA LEU A 128 -6.38 6.53 -2.74
C LEU A 128 -5.02 6.47 -2.03
N HIS A 129 -4.70 5.28 -1.59
CA HIS A 129 -3.46 4.92 -0.90
C HIS A 129 -2.86 3.68 -1.54
N TYR A 130 -1.56 3.66 -1.74
CA TYR A 130 -0.82 2.45 -2.07
C TYR A 130 0.18 2.16 -0.96
N PHE A 131 0.10 0.95 -0.42
CA PHE A 131 1.01 0.47 0.61
C PHE A 131 1.74 -0.78 0.16
N ARG A 132 3.00 -0.92 0.58
CA ARG A 132 3.77 -2.15 0.47
C ARG A 132 4.38 -2.51 1.81
N PHE A 133 3.86 -3.58 2.40
CA PHE A 133 4.37 -4.14 3.63
C PHE A 133 5.26 -5.35 3.36
N GLU A 134 6.31 -5.48 4.16
CA GLU A 134 7.20 -6.65 4.15
C GLU A 134 7.35 -7.19 5.55
N HIS A 135 7.48 -8.51 5.63
CA HIS A 135 7.56 -9.24 6.87
C HIS A 135 8.48 -10.45 6.71
N LEU A 136 9.41 -10.64 7.65
CA LEU A 136 10.25 -11.83 7.71
C LEU A 136 9.55 -12.92 8.53
N VAL A 137 9.25 -14.04 7.89
CA VAL A 137 8.59 -15.21 8.49
C VAL A 137 9.21 -15.56 9.85
N GLY A 138 8.36 -15.75 10.86
CA GLY A 138 8.73 -16.05 12.24
C GLY A 138 9.08 -14.82 13.10
N LYS A 139 8.98 -13.60 12.58
CA LYS A 139 9.12 -12.37 13.39
C LYS A 139 7.76 -11.70 13.60
N ASN A 140 7.68 -10.71 14.49
CA ASN A 140 6.47 -9.88 14.63
C ASN A 140 6.59 -8.52 13.94
N GLU A 141 7.80 -8.16 13.49
CA GLU A 141 8.09 -6.88 12.86
C GLU A 141 7.52 -6.83 11.44
N ILE A 142 6.74 -5.78 11.16
CA ILE A 142 6.20 -5.49 9.83
C ILE A 142 6.71 -4.13 9.39
N ARG A 143 7.24 -4.08 8.17
CA ARG A 143 7.88 -2.88 7.62
C ARG A 143 7.06 -2.33 6.46
N LEU A 144 6.65 -1.07 6.56
CA LEU A 144 6.14 -0.32 5.42
C LEU A 144 7.33 0.11 4.55
N THR A 145 7.49 -0.50 3.37
CA THR A 145 8.65 -0.31 2.48
C THR A 145 8.36 0.59 1.27
N LYS A 146 7.09 0.88 1.00
CA LYS A 146 6.67 1.86 0.01
C LYS A 146 5.28 2.37 0.36
N GLU A 147 5.12 3.67 0.26
CA GLU A 147 3.86 4.37 0.50
C GLU A 147 3.68 5.40 -0.61
N LEU A 148 2.48 5.43 -1.18
CA LEU A 148 1.96 6.58 -1.92
C LEU A 148 0.64 6.95 -1.27
N ASN A 149 0.57 8.15 -0.75
CA ASN A 149 -0.55 8.61 0.06
C ASN A 149 -1.08 9.92 -0.54
N MET A 150 -2.16 9.84 -1.33
CA MET A 150 -2.69 11.01 -2.05
C MET A 150 -3.45 11.96 -1.09
N PRO A 151 -4.30 11.47 -0.17
CA PRO A 151 -4.87 12.26 0.93
C PRO A 151 -3.98 12.19 2.19
N ARG A 152 -3.58 13.33 2.77
CA ARG A 152 -2.73 13.36 3.99
C ARG A 152 -3.41 12.84 5.28
N THR A 153 -4.61 12.26 5.22
CA THR A 153 -5.46 11.99 6.38
C THR A 153 -5.27 10.61 7.00
N LEU A 154 -4.92 9.59 6.21
CA LEU A 154 -5.01 8.19 6.67
C LEU A 154 -3.75 7.65 7.35
N VAL A 155 -2.59 8.22 7.06
CA VAL A 155 -1.33 7.88 7.74
C VAL A 155 -0.73 9.19 8.20
N PRO A 156 -0.54 9.41 9.51
CA PRO A 156 0.12 10.59 10.00
C PRO A 156 1.50 10.67 9.37
N SER A 157 1.88 11.87 8.96
CA SER A 157 3.28 12.23 8.72
C SER A 157 4.05 12.13 10.04
N GLY A 158 4.30 10.90 10.51
CA GLY A 158 4.72 10.64 11.89
C GLY A 158 4.96 9.18 12.28
N VAL A 159 4.34 8.20 11.58
CA VAL A 159 4.56 6.74 11.84
C VAL A 159 6.04 6.31 11.62
N ARG A 160 6.90 7.23 11.19
CA ARG A 160 8.30 6.98 10.82
C ARG A 160 9.25 6.67 11.97
N LEU A 161 8.83 6.71 13.23
CA LEU A 161 9.73 6.45 14.35
C LEU A 161 9.10 5.50 15.39
N LYS A 162 9.05 4.20 15.05
CA LYS A 162 8.82 3.05 15.95
C LYS A 162 7.38 2.71 16.37
N GLU A 163 6.35 3.28 15.75
CA GLU A 163 4.97 2.88 16.01
C GLU A 163 4.57 1.57 15.28
N HIS A 164 3.63 0.82 15.85
CA HIS A 164 3.16 -0.45 15.33
C HIS A 164 1.86 -0.28 14.55
N HIS A 165 1.90 -0.59 13.26
CA HIS A 165 0.71 -0.51 12.40
C HIS A 165 -0.41 -1.42 12.94
N CYS A 166 -1.66 -0.97 12.79
CA CYS A 166 -2.81 -1.75 13.24
C CYS A 166 -2.82 -3.13 12.56
N ARG A 167 -2.81 -4.19 13.37
CA ARG A 167 -2.81 -5.58 12.89
C ARG A 167 -4.13 -6.02 12.27
N ARG A 168 -5.21 -5.25 12.45
CA ARG A 168 -6.50 -5.45 11.79
C ARG A 168 -6.56 -4.92 10.36
N TRP A 169 -5.61 -4.08 9.95
CA TRP A 169 -5.52 -3.68 8.55
C TRP A 169 -5.28 -4.91 7.68
N LEU A 170 -6.12 -5.10 6.66
CA LEU A 170 -5.96 -6.18 5.71
C LEU A 170 -4.53 -6.32 5.16
N PRO A 171 -3.84 -5.26 4.71
CA PRO A 171 -2.47 -5.40 4.24
C PRO A 171 -1.49 -6.01 5.26
N VAL A 172 -1.79 -5.85 6.55
CA VAL A 172 -0.94 -6.28 7.67
C VAL A 172 -1.34 -7.69 8.11
N SER A 173 -2.64 -7.95 8.32
CA SER A 173 -3.14 -9.27 8.72
C SER A 173 -2.90 -10.33 7.64
N LEU A 174 -2.99 -9.95 6.36
CA LEU A 174 -2.82 -10.89 5.24
C LEU A 174 -1.40 -11.48 5.18
N LEU A 175 -0.39 -10.80 5.74
CA LEU A 175 0.97 -11.34 5.86
C LEU A 175 1.04 -12.52 6.83
N LYS A 176 0.31 -12.44 7.95
CA LYS A 176 0.21 -13.53 8.94
C LYS A 176 -0.60 -14.70 8.39
N ILE A 177 -1.72 -14.41 7.73
CA ILE A 177 -2.52 -15.44 7.04
C ILE A 177 -1.68 -16.17 5.99
N LEU A 178 -0.86 -15.45 5.22
CA LEU A 178 0.04 -16.06 4.25
C LEU A 178 1.06 -16.98 4.92
N GLU A 179 1.66 -16.55 6.03
CA GLU A 179 2.60 -17.37 6.79
C GLU A 179 1.96 -18.67 7.30
N GLU A 180 0.75 -18.60 7.84
CA GLU A 180 -0.01 -19.79 8.26
C GLU A 180 -0.28 -20.74 7.09
N GLU A 181 -0.61 -20.22 5.91
CA GLU A 181 -0.82 -21.02 4.70
C GLU A 181 0.48 -21.65 4.17
N GLN A 182 1.61 -20.97 4.32
CA GLN A 182 2.93 -21.51 3.98
C GLN A 182 3.30 -22.68 4.89
N LEU A 183 2.98 -22.60 6.19
CA LEU A 183 3.21 -23.68 7.15
C LEU A 183 2.34 -24.91 6.85
N LYS A 184 1.17 -24.73 6.23
CA LYS A 184 0.30 -25.81 5.73
C LYS A 184 0.76 -26.45 4.41
N GLY A 185 1.95 -26.08 3.89
CA GLY A 185 2.53 -26.69 2.69
C GLY A 185 2.27 -25.93 1.38
N ASN A 186 1.78 -24.70 1.43
CA ASN A 186 1.53 -23.87 0.23
C ASN A 186 2.50 -22.68 0.11
N PRO A 187 3.82 -22.90 -0.14
CA PRO A 187 4.84 -21.86 -0.04
C PRO A 187 4.70 -20.71 -1.06
N ASN A 188 4.11 -20.99 -2.23
CA ASN A 188 3.97 -20.03 -3.34
C ASN A 188 2.55 -19.47 -3.47
N LYS A 189 1.72 -19.58 -2.44
CA LYS A 189 0.33 -19.10 -2.49
C LYS A 189 0.29 -17.58 -2.66
N ILE A 190 -0.58 -17.12 -3.55
CA ILE A 190 -0.95 -15.70 -3.67
C ILE A 190 -2.30 -15.56 -3.00
N LEU A 191 -2.40 -14.67 -2.01
CA LEU A 191 -3.65 -14.35 -1.35
C LEU A 191 -4.15 -13.00 -1.83
N ILE A 192 -5.37 -12.97 -2.39
CA ILE A 192 -6.05 -11.76 -2.80
C ILE A 192 -7.31 -11.63 -1.96
N ARG A 193 -7.43 -10.53 -1.22
CA ARG A 193 -8.55 -10.28 -0.30
C ARG A 193 -8.96 -8.82 -0.36
N THR A 194 -10.17 -8.56 0.14
CA THR A 194 -10.71 -7.22 0.31
C THR A 194 -11.26 -7.02 1.73
N GLN A 195 -11.27 -5.78 2.20
CA GLN A 195 -11.76 -5.39 3.53
C GLN A 195 -12.28 -3.96 3.49
N ARG A 196 -13.38 -3.69 4.20
CA ARG A 196 -13.81 -2.34 4.53
C ARG A 196 -13.29 -1.97 5.92
N ALA A 197 -12.29 -1.12 5.97
CA ALA A 197 -11.67 -0.65 7.19
C ALA A 197 -12.35 0.64 7.65
N GLN A 198 -13.00 0.61 8.83
CA GLN A 198 -13.64 1.77 9.44
C GLN A 198 -12.70 2.36 10.50
N PHE A 199 -12.25 3.60 10.28
CA PHE A 199 -11.35 4.31 11.20
C PHE A 199 -12.14 4.84 12.39
N VAL A 200 -11.77 4.36 13.58
CA VAL A 200 -12.54 4.62 14.81
C VAL A 200 -12.57 6.09 15.23
N GLU A 201 -11.56 6.89 14.88
CA GLU A 201 -11.49 8.30 15.26
C GLU A 201 -12.19 9.22 14.26
N SER A 202 -11.93 9.05 12.96
CA SER A 202 -12.51 9.92 11.93
C SER A 202 -13.88 9.45 11.42
N GLY A 203 -14.22 8.17 11.63
CA GLY A 203 -15.37 7.53 11.00
C GLY A 203 -15.21 7.28 9.50
N ASP A 204 -14.05 7.63 8.92
CA ASP A 204 -13.78 7.35 7.51
C ASP A 204 -13.74 5.85 7.27
N GLU A 205 -14.24 5.44 6.10
CA GLU A 205 -14.13 4.07 5.63
C GLU A 205 -13.20 3.98 4.43
N VAL A 206 -12.39 2.92 4.38
CA VAL A 206 -11.48 2.63 3.27
C VAL A 206 -11.68 1.20 2.81
N LEU A 207 -11.88 1.00 1.51
CA LEU A 207 -11.83 -0.31 0.88
C LEU A 207 -10.36 -0.65 0.60
N PHE A 208 -9.84 -1.67 1.27
CA PHE A 208 -8.53 -2.25 0.95
C PHE A 208 -8.68 -3.41 -0.01
N ILE A 209 -7.98 -3.35 -1.15
CA ILE A 209 -7.73 -4.50 -2.01
C ILE A 209 -6.27 -4.87 -1.84
N SER A 210 -6.00 -6.05 -1.27
CA SER A 210 -4.66 -6.46 -0.85
C SER A 210 -4.25 -7.78 -1.50
N ILE A 211 -2.99 -7.86 -1.90
CA ILE A 211 -2.38 -9.03 -2.51
C ILE A 211 -1.10 -9.37 -1.75
N ALA A 212 -1.09 -10.53 -1.06
CA ALA A 212 0.07 -11.04 -0.35
C ALA A 212 0.70 -12.24 -1.07
N HIS A 213 2.02 -12.27 -1.13
CA HIS A 213 2.80 -13.36 -1.71
C HIS A 213 4.23 -13.44 -1.14
N ALA A 214 4.87 -14.59 -1.29
CA ALA A 214 6.28 -14.77 -0.94
C ALA A 214 7.21 -14.09 -1.97
N LEU A 215 8.39 -13.64 -1.52
CA LEU A 215 9.41 -13.12 -2.44
C LEU A 215 10.24 -14.24 -3.06
N ARG A 216 10.37 -14.23 -4.39
CA ARG A 216 11.10 -15.26 -5.14
C ARG A 216 12.58 -15.38 -4.75
N LEU A 217 13.29 -14.26 -4.65
CA LEU A 217 14.71 -14.24 -4.29
C LEU A 217 14.95 -14.34 -2.77
N ARG A 218 13.91 -14.16 -1.95
CA ARG A 218 13.98 -14.16 -0.49
C ARG A 218 12.80 -14.95 0.07
N SER A 219 12.86 -16.27 -0.02
CA SER A 219 11.75 -17.18 0.32
C SER A 219 11.23 -17.05 1.75
N LYS A 220 12.06 -16.57 2.70
CA LYS A 220 11.65 -16.29 4.08
C LYS A 220 10.97 -14.94 4.28
N MET A 221 10.77 -14.16 3.21
CA MET A 221 10.18 -12.84 3.29
C MET A 221 8.86 -12.79 2.51
N ASN A 222 7.81 -12.42 3.22
CA ASN A 222 6.49 -12.18 2.67
C ASN A 222 6.32 -10.70 2.38
N ARG A 223 5.56 -10.42 1.32
CA ARG A 223 5.20 -9.07 0.91
C ARG A 223 3.71 -8.99 0.69
N CYS A 224 3.13 -7.88 1.10
CA CYS A 224 1.76 -7.53 0.83
C CYS A 224 1.73 -6.15 0.19
N VAL A 225 1.10 -6.04 -0.98
CA VAL A 225 0.76 -4.77 -1.58
C VAL A 225 -0.73 -4.53 -1.47
N SER A 226 -1.10 -3.29 -1.22
CA SER A 226 -2.50 -2.93 -1.01
C SER A 226 -2.83 -1.59 -1.62
N LEU A 227 -4.01 -1.54 -2.21
CA LEU A 227 -4.65 -0.34 -2.69
C LEU A 227 -5.82 -0.02 -1.75
N GLY A 228 -5.73 1.09 -1.03
CA GLY A 228 -6.81 1.62 -0.20
C GLY A 228 -7.58 2.69 -0.97
N LEU A 229 -8.90 2.56 -1.06
CA LEU A 229 -9.78 3.54 -1.70
C LEU A 229 -10.75 4.08 -0.65
N ARG A 230 -10.77 5.40 -0.43
CA ARG A 230 -11.72 6.00 0.51
C ARG A 230 -13.15 5.80 0.02
N ILE A 231 -14.02 5.31 0.89
CA ILE A 231 -15.42 5.05 0.58
C ILE A 231 -16.20 6.35 0.76
N ASP A 232 -16.35 7.07 -0.34
CA ASP A 232 -17.24 8.22 -0.47
C ASP A 232 -18.44 7.88 -1.38
N ASN A 233 -19.34 8.85 -1.56
CA ASN A 233 -20.49 8.68 -2.46
C ASN A 233 -20.06 8.46 -3.93
N ALA A 234 -18.87 8.92 -4.32
CA ALA A 234 -18.37 8.73 -5.68
C ALA A 234 -17.87 7.29 -5.92
N LEU A 235 -17.21 6.68 -4.93
CA LEU A 235 -16.77 5.29 -4.95
C LEU A 235 -17.97 4.35 -4.86
N LYS A 236 -18.95 4.64 -3.98
CA LYS A 236 -20.19 3.86 -3.83
C LYS A 236 -20.97 3.69 -5.14
N ARG A 237 -20.96 4.71 -6.01
CA ARG A 237 -21.60 4.64 -7.33
C ARG A 237 -20.81 3.82 -8.36
N LYS A 238 -19.50 3.63 -8.15
CA LYS A 238 -18.62 2.98 -9.12
C LYS A 238 -18.38 1.51 -8.79
N VAL A 239 -18.23 1.19 -7.50
CA VAL A 239 -17.86 -0.13 -7.00
C VAL A 239 -19.08 -0.78 -6.34
N LYS A 240 -19.77 -1.68 -7.07
CA LYS A 240 -21.03 -2.29 -6.64
C LYS A 240 -20.86 -3.32 -5.53
N PHE A 241 -19.78 -4.10 -5.56
CA PHE A 241 -19.51 -5.11 -4.54
C PHE A 241 -19.22 -4.54 -3.15
N LEU A 242 -19.20 -3.22 -2.93
CA LEU A 242 -18.99 -2.63 -1.60
C LEU A 242 -20.00 -3.11 -0.53
N ASN A 243 -21.19 -3.51 -0.96
CA ASN A 243 -22.24 -4.03 -0.09
C ASN A 243 -22.28 -5.56 -0.02
N ASP A 244 -21.32 -6.25 -0.65
CA ASP A 244 -21.23 -7.70 -0.57
C ASP A 244 -21.01 -8.11 0.90
N PRO A 245 -21.92 -8.91 1.49
CA PRO A 245 -21.83 -9.33 2.89
C PRO A 245 -20.60 -10.19 3.18
N GLN A 246 -19.93 -10.74 2.17
CA GLN A 246 -18.67 -11.48 2.33
C GLN A 246 -17.48 -10.56 2.61
N ILE A 247 -17.60 -9.25 2.38
CA ILE A 247 -16.52 -8.30 2.66
C ILE A 247 -16.53 -7.94 4.15
N PRO A 248 -15.47 -8.30 4.91
CA PRO A 248 -15.42 -7.98 6.32
C PRO A 248 -15.32 -6.47 6.53
N VAL A 249 -16.13 -5.96 7.46
CA VAL A 249 -16.06 -4.58 7.95
C VAL A 249 -15.36 -4.60 9.30
N GLU A 250 -14.17 -4.01 9.36
CA GLU A 250 -13.31 -4.05 10.56
C GLU A 250 -13.10 -2.65 11.14
N LYS A 251 -13.24 -2.53 12.46
CA LYS A 251 -12.87 -1.32 13.19
C LYS A 251 -11.36 -1.27 13.38
N VAL A 252 -10.74 -0.27 12.79
CA VAL A 252 -9.29 -0.12 12.75
C VAL A 252 -8.85 1.27 13.23
N ASN A 253 -7.57 1.41 13.51
CA ASN A 253 -6.92 2.72 13.53
C ASN A 253 -5.58 2.67 12.79
N GLN A 254 -4.81 3.74 12.82
CA GLN A 254 -3.52 3.87 12.13
C GLN A 254 -2.44 2.97 12.76
N THR A 255 -2.20 3.17 14.06
CA THR A 255 -1.21 2.42 14.85
C THR A 255 -1.80 1.99 16.18
N CYS A 256 -1.20 0.99 16.82
CA CYS A 256 -1.62 0.53 18.14
C CYS A 256 -1.46 1.67 19.18
N GLU A 257 -0.35 2.41 19.13
CA GLU A 257 -0.02 3.49 20.04
C GLU A 257 -1.03 4.64 20.02
N ARG A 258 -1.66 4.87 18.86
CA ARG A 258 -2.70 5.90 18.63
C ARG A 258 -4.12 5.35 18.75
N CYS A 259 -4.30 4.05 18.92
CA CYS A 259 -5.62 3.43 18.84
C CYS A 259 -6.41 3.62 20.16
N PRO A 260 -7.64 4.18 20.12
CA PRO A 260 -8.49 4.36 21.30
C PRO A 260 -9.13 3.05 21.80
N LEU A 261 -9.14 2.00 20.98
CA LEU A 261 -9.78 0.73 21.33
C LEU A 261 -9.07 0.06 22.52
N ASP A 262 -9.81 -0.39 23.51
CA ASP A 262 -9.23 -1.12 24.63
C ASP A 262 -8.82 -2.56 24.24
N ASN A 263 -8.20 -3.30 25.17
CA ASN A 263 -7.78 -4.69 24.96
C ASN A 263 -8.96 -5.67 24.80
N SER A 264 -10.13 -5.36 25.36
CA SER A 264 -11.34 -6.17 25.19
C SER A 264 -11.93 -6.00 23.79
N GLN A 265 -11.75 -4.82 23.19
CA GLN A 265 -12.20 -4.47 21.85
C GLN A 265 -11.18 -4.84 20.77
N CYS A 266 -9.91 -5.04 21.11
CA CYS A 266 -8.81 -5.35 20.17
C CYS A 266 -7.82 -6.38 20.72
N SER A 267 -8.06 -7.66 20.39
CA SER A 267 -7.17 -8.79 20.69
C SER A 267 -5.85 -8.76 19.90
N GLU A 268 -5.82 -8.07 18.76
CA GLU A 268 -4.67 -8.01 17.83
C GLU A 268 -3.68 -6.88 18.18
N ARG A 269 -3.89 -6.19 19.31
CA ARG A 269 -3.06 -5.05 19.73
C ARG A 269 -1.66 -5.53 20.12
N THR A 270 -0.62 -4.93 19.51
CA THR A 270 0.78 -5.28 19.79
C THR A 270 1.53 -4.24 20.62
N ALA A 271 0.93 -3.07 20.86
CA ALA A 271 1.54 -2.00 21.66
C ALA A 271 0.48 -1.25 22.48
N PRO A 272 0.84 -0.72 23.67
CA PRO A 272 -0.07 0.07 24.49
C PRO A 272 -0.44 1.39 23.78
N PRO A 273 -1.63 1.97 24.04
CA PRO A 273 -2.10 3.20 23.41
C PRO A 273 -1.42 4.46 24.02
N SER A 274 -0.08 4.47 24.08
CA SER A 274 0.71 5.50 24.76
C SER A 274 0.52 6.89 24.15
N VAL A 275 0.53 6.99 22.82
CA VAL A 275 0.36 8.25 22.10
C VAL A 275 -1.07 8.76 22.26
N PHE A 276 -2.08 7.87 22.14
CA PHE A 276 -3.48 8.24 22.36
C PHE A 276 -3.71 8.81 23.76
N ILE A 277 -3.16 8.16 24.80
CA ILE A 277 -3.27 8.65 26.19
C ILE A 277 -2.61 10.02 26.34
N GLN A 278 -1.44 10.23 25.72
CA GLN A 278 -0.74 11.51 25.75
C GLN A 278 -1.56 12.61 25.06
N GLU A 279 -2.03 12.37 23.84
CA GLU A 279 -2.85 13.32 23.08
C GLU A 279 -4.13 13.69 23.84
N LYS A 280 -4.78 12.72 24.50
CA LYS A 280 -5.97 13.00 25.35
C LYS A 280 -5.66 13.87 26.56
N LYS A 281 -4.49 13.66 27.20
CA LYS A 281 -4.05 14.51 28.33
C LYS A 281 -3.78 15.94 27.86
N GLU A 282 -3.09 16.10 26.73
CA GLU A 282 -2.81 17.41 26.13
C GLU A 282 -4.11 18.13 25.71
N GLU A 283 -5.06 17.42 25.08
CA GLU A 283 -6.39 17.95 24.75
C GLU A 283 -7.13 18.44 26.00
N LEU A 284 -7.13 17.64 27.07
CA LEU A 284 -7.79 18.00 28.33
C LEU A 284 -7.13 19.24 28.96
N MET A 285 -5.80 19.28 29.02
CA MET A 285 -5.05 20.42 29.54
C MET A 285 -5.35 21.70 28.76
N ASN A 286 -5.33 21.63 27.43
CA ASN A 286 -5.65 22.75 26.54
C ASN A 286 -7.10 23.23 26.72
N ARG A 287 -8.06 22.31 26.89
CA ARG A 287 -9.47 22.65 27.17
C ARG A 287 -9.60 23.36 28.52
N THR A 288 -8.92 22.88 29.55
CA THR A 288 -8.93 23.48 30.89
C THR A 288 -8.30 24.87 30.87
N LEU A 289 -7.15 25.05 30.21
CA LEU A 289 -6.52 26.35 30.03
C LEU A 289 -7.43 27.34 29.30
N LYS A 290 -8.10 26.91 28.21
CA LYS A 290 -9.06 27.75 27.50
C LYS A 290 -10.22 28.18 28.39
N LYS A 291 -10.77 27.28 29.21
CA LYS A 291 -11.81 27.62 30.19
C LYS A 291 -11.31 28.63 31.21
N LEU A 292 -10.14 28.40 31.82
CA LEU A 292 -9.55 29.32 32.80
C LEU A 292 -9.30 30.72 32.24
N VAL A 293 -8.77 30.81 31.01
CA VAL A 293 -8.58 32.09 30.31
C VAL A 293 -9.92 32.77 30.03
N THR A 294 -10.94 32.01 29.63
CA THR A 294 -12.28 32.54 29.36
C THR A 294 -12.93 33.07 30.64
N ASP A 295 -12.89 32.29 31.73
CA ASP A 295 -13.42 32.65 33.04
C ASP A 295 -12.69 33.86 33.65
N TYR A 296 -11.37 33.94 33.48
CA TYR A 296 -10.59 35.10 33.91
C TYR A 296 -10.98 36.35 33.13
N ARG A 297 -11.15 36.25 31.80
CA ARG A 297 -11.59 37.38 30.96
C ARG A 297 -13.02 37.82 31.33
N THR A 298 -13.97 36.91 31.53
CA THR A 298 -15.35 37.28 31.92
C THR A 298 -15.46 37.85 33.33
N LYS A 299 -14.54 37.52 34.26
CA LYS A 299 -14.52 38.11 35.61
C LYS A 299 -13.83 39.48 35.67
N ASN A 300 -12.75 39.69 34.91
CA ASN A 300 -11.89 40.86 35.05
C ASN A 300 -11.95 41.88 33.90
N LEU A 301 -12.67 41.58 32.80
CA LEU A 301 -12.88 42.51 31.66
C LEU A 301 -14.37 42.86 31.47
N LYS A 302 -15.17 42.84 32.54
CA LYS A 302 -16.48 43.53 32.51
C LYS A 302 -16.22 45.04 32.42
N ILE A 303 -16.21 45.55 31.19
CA ILE A 303 -16.63 46.92 30.87
C ILE A 303 -18.15 46.87 30.69
#